data_AF-A0A318I5Z0-F1
#
_entry.id   AF-A0A318I5Z0-F1
#
_cell.length_a   1.000
_cell.length_b   1.000
_cell.length_c   1.000
_cell.angle_alpha   90.00
_cell.angle_beta   90.00
_cell.angle_gamma   90.00
#
_symmetry.space_group_name_H-M   'P 1'
#
loop_
_entity.id
_entity.type
_entity.pdbx_description
1 polymer ?
#
loop_
_entity_poly.entity_id
_entity_poly.type
_entity_poly.pdbx_seq_one_letter_code
_entity_poly.pdbx_strand_id
1 'polypeptide(L)'
;MGRDDFERCTPFEFYEVWNRWGQQHRDSERGAWERARVMAMFFIQPYVKGKLTVHDVLPLPWDEEDSSVKGEEISKEEFNRRFEEAKRRNGLK
;
A
#
# COMPACT_ATOMS: atom_id res chain seq x y z
N MET A 1 7.19 -4.45 23.49
CA MET A 1 7.08 -3.74 24.77
C MET A 1 7.54 -4.67 25.86
N GLY A 2 8.49 -4.25 26.70
CA GLY A 2 8.88 -5.03 27.87
C GLY A 2 7.80 -4.97 28.96
N ARG A 3 7.88 -5.86 29.95
CA ARG A 3 6.93 -5.88 31.08
C ARG A 3 6.95 -4.55 31.85
N ASP A 4 8.14 -4.04 32.16
CA ASP A 4 8.29 -2.80 32.93
C ASP A 4 7.76 -1.57 32.18
N ASP A 5 7.90 -1.55 30.85
CA ASP A 5 7.33 -0.49 30.01
C ASP A 5 5.79 -0.53 30.04
N PHE A 6 5.21 -1.74 29.99
CA PHE A 6 3.77 -1.94 30.05
C PHE A 6 3.16 -1.50 31.37
N GLU A 7 3.79 -1.88 32.49
CA GLU A 7 3.33 -1.51 33.84
C GLU A 7 3.40 0.01 34.11
N ARG A 8 4.19 0.75 33.32
CA ARG A 8 4.34 2.21 33.42
C ARG A 8 3.55 2.99 32.36
N CYS A 9 2.91 2.32 31.42
CA CYS A 9 2.14 2.99 30.38
C CYS A 9 0.94 3.74 30.96
N THR A 10 0.73 4.95 30.46
CA THR A 10 -0.55 5.62 30.61
C THR A 10 -1.63 4.92 29.78
N PRO A 11 -2.92 5.06 30.14
CA PRO A 11 -4.01 4.50 29.33
C PRO A 11 -3.99 4.95 27.86
N PHE A 12 -3.54 6.19 27.61
CA PHE A 12 -3.39 6.73 26.25
C PHE A 12 -2.28 6.01 25.48
N GLU A 13 -1.09 5.86 26.07
CA GLU A 13 0.02 5.13 25.44
C GLU A 13 -0.33 3.67 25.17
N PHE A 14 -1.03 3.02 26.11
CA PHE A 14 -1.50 1.66 25.90
C PHE A 14 -2.48 1.59 24.72
N TYR A 15 -3.43 2.51 24.63
CA TYR A 15 -4.39 2.57 23.52
C TYR A 15 -3.70 2.76 22.16
N GLU A 16 -2.71 3.65 22.08
CA GLU A 16 -1.92 3.84 20.87
C GLU A 16 -1.16 2.58 20.48
N VAL A 17 -0.49 1.92 21.43
CA VAL A 17 0.23 0.66 21.16
C VAL A 17 -0.72 -0.43 20.68
N TRP A 18 -1.89 -0.56 21.31
CA TRP A 18 -2.95 -1.48 20.88
C TRP A 18 -3.42 -1.19 19.45
N ASN A 19 -3.69 0.08 19.13
CA ASN A 19 -4.10 0.48 17.80
C ASN A 19 -3.03 0.16 16.75
N ARG A 20 -1.75 0.45 17.03
CA ARG A 20 -0.64 0.14 16.14
C ARG A 20 -0.47 -1.36 15.92
N TRP A 21 -0.61 -2.15 16.98
CA TRP A 21 -0.59 -3.61 16.89
C TRP A 21 -1.72 -4.13 16.00
N GLY A 22 -2.94 -3.60 16.17
CA GLY A 22 -4.09 -3.96 15.36
C GLY A 22 -3.95 -3.53 13.90
N GLN A 23 -3.36 -2.36 13.64
CA GLN A 23 -3.02 -1.91 12.28
C GLN A 23 -2.01 -2.87 11.64
N GLN A 24 -0.92 -3.19 12.32
CA GLN A 24 0.10 -4.10 11.83
C GLN A 24 -0.47 -5.49 11.48
N HIS A 25 -1.41 -6.00 12.29
CA HIS A 25 -2.08 -7.27 12.00
C HIS A 25 -2.91 -7.18 10.70
N ARG A 26 -3.75 -6.15 10.58
CA ARG A 26 -4.55 -5.91 9.37
C ARG A 26 -3.67 -5.73 8.13
N ASP A 27 -2.58 -4.97 8.24
CA ASP A 27 -1.64 -4.76 7.14
C ASP A 27 -0.94 -6.06 6.72
N SER A 28 -0.57 -6.90 7.69
CA SER A 28 0.02 -8.21 7.43
C SER A 28 -0.96 -9.15 6.72
N GLU A 29 -2.21 -9.19 7.17
CA GLU A 29 -3.28 -9.97 6.53
C GLU A 29 -3.56 -9.46 5.12
N ARG A 30 -3.73 -8.14 4.95
CA ARG A 30 -3.90 -7.49 3.64
C ARG A 30 -2.76 -7.90 2.71
N GLY A 31 -1.52 -7.75 3.15
CA GLY A 31 -0.34 -8.15 2.36
C GLY A 31 -0.29 -9.64 2.02
N ALA A 32 -0.79 -10.53 2.88
CA ALA A 32 -0.89 -11.95 2.58
C ALA A 32 -1.91 -12.22 1.47
N TRP A 33 -3.08 -11.58 1.53
CA TRP A 33 -4.10 -11.66 0.49
C TRP A 33 -3.62 -11.06 -0.84
N GLU A 34 -2.89 -9.95 -0.82
CA GLU A 34 -2.29 -9.38 -2.04
C GLU A 34 -1.33 -10.36 -2.72
N ARG A 35 -0.45 -11.01 -1.96
CA ARG A 35 0.47 -12.03 -2.52
C ARG A 35 -0.30 -13.23 -3.07
N ALA A 36 -1.33 -13.70 -2.36
CA ALA A 36 -2.17 -14.80 -2.83
C ALA A 36 -2.89 -14.43 -4.14
N ARG A 37 -3.38 -13.20 -4.25
CA ARG A 37 -4.03 -12.64 -5.45
C ARG A 37 -3.09 -12.61 -6.65
N VAL A 38 -1.84 -12.16 -6.46
CA VAL A 38 -0.80 -12.20 -7.51
C VAL A 38 -0.54 -13.64 -7.97
N MET A 39 -0.42 -14.59 -7.04
CA MET A 39 -0.23 -16.01 -7.40
C MET A 39 -1.44 -16.55 -8.17
N ALA A 40 -2.66 -16.25 -7.71
CA ALA A 40 -3.90 -16.66 -8.38
C ALA A 40 -3.96 -16.11 -9.80
N MET A 41 -3.62 -14.83 -10.01
CA MET A 41 -3.51 -14.22 -11.33
C MET A 41 -2.58 -15.02 -12.25
N PHE A 42 -1.38 -15.39 -11.78
CA PHE A 42 -0.45 -16.18 -12.60
C PHE A 42 -0.99 -17.56 -12.96
N PHE A 43 -1.74 -18.21 -12.07
CA PHE A 43 -2.35 -19.50 -12.36
C PHE A 43 -3.48 -19.41 -13.37
N ILE A 44 -4.29 -18.35 -13.35
CA ILE A 44 -5.45 -18.23 -14.24
C ILE A 44 -5.14 -17.53 -15.57
N GLN A 45 -4.09 -16.70 -15.62
CA GLN A 45 -3.73 -15.89 -16.80
C GLN A 45 -3.62 -16.71 -18.12
N PRO A 46 -3.09 -17.95 -18.15
CA PRO A 46 -3.05 -18.74 -19.38
C PRO A 46 -4.42 -19.16 -19.93
N TYR A 47 -5.46 -19.15 -19.09
CA TYR A 47 -6.79 -19.65 -19.42
C TYR A 47 -7.81 -18.53 -19.72
N VAL A 48 -7.39 -17.27 -19.59
CA VAL A 48 -8.24 -16.09 -19.82
C VAL A 48 -7.83 -15.39 -21.11
N LYS A 49 -8.82 -14.93 -21.87
CA LYS A 49 -8.57 -14.11 -23.07
C LYS A 49 -8.25 -12.68 -22.64
N GLY A 50 -7.03 -12.23 -22.90
CA GLY A 50 -6.57 -10.88 -22.58
C GLY A 50 -5.64 -10.84 -21.37
N LYS A 51 -5.13 -9.65 -21.06
CA LYS A 51 -4.22 -9.44 -19.93
C LYS A 51 -5.03 -9.06 -18.70
N LEU A 52 -4.95 -9.87 -17.64
CA LEU A 52 -5.52 -9.53 -16.35
C LEU A 52 -4.59 -8.57 -15.60
N THR A 53 -5.18 -7.74 -14.75
CA THR A 53 -4.48 -7.06 -13.67
C THR A 53 -4.72 -7.80 -12.36
N VAL A 54 -3.87 -7.55 -11.36
CA VAL A 54 -3.98 -8.21 -10.05
C VAL A 54 -5.34 -7.92 -9.40
N HIS A 55 -5.85 -6.69 -9.52
CA HIS A 55 -7.13 -6.27 -8.94
C HIS A 55 -8.36 -6.79 -9.70
N ASP A 56 -8.20 -7.33 -10.91
CA ASP A 56 -9.30 -8.03 -11.61
C ASP A 56 -9.58 -9.41 -11.00
N VAL A 57 -8.65 -9.93 -10.21
CA VAL A 57 -8.71 -11.27 -9.60
C VAL A 57 -9.07 -11.12 -8.14
N LEU A 58 -10.19 -11.70 -7.69
CA LEU A 58 -10.59 -11.65 -6.27
C LEU A 58 -10.69 -10.20 -5.73
N PRO A 59 -11.78 -9.47 -6.03
CA PRO A 59 -12.01 -8.15 -5.45
C PRO A 59 -12.08 -8.23 -3.92
N LEU A 60 -11.28 -7.41 -3.24
CA LEU A 60 -11.17 -7.39 -1.79
C LEU A 60 -11.83 -6.13 -1.23
N PRO A 61 -12.35 -6.16 0.02
CA PRO A 61 -13.13 -5.05 0.58
C PRO A 61 -12.40 -3.70 0.60
N TRP A 62 -11.07 -3.72 0.63
CA TRP A 62 -10.22 -2.54 0.70
C TRP A 62 -9.77 -1.99 -0.66
N ASP A 63 -10.17 -2.62 -1.78
CA ASP A 63 -9.87 -2.06 -3.11
C ASP A 63 -10.72 -0.81 -3.39
N GLU A 64 -11.91 -0.70 -2.77
CA GLU A 64 -12.79 0.47 -2.89
C GLU A 64 -12.22 1.69 -2.13
N GLU A 65 -11.55 1.45 -1.00
CA GLU A 65 -10.98 2.49 -0.15
C GLU A 65 -9.79 3.21 -0.83
N ASP A 66 -8.98 2.48 -1.62
CA ASP A 66 -7.81 3.01 -2.33
C ASP A 66 -8.16 3.87 -3.55
N SER A 67 -9.41 3.84 -4.03
CA SER A 67 -9.86 4.67 -5.16
C SER A 67 -9.84 6.17 -4.85
N SER A 68 -9.76 6.53 -3.56
CA SER A 68 -9.63 7.91 -3.08
C SER A 68 -8.20 8.46 -3.20
N VAL A 69 -7.19 7.60 -3.38
CA VAL A 69 -5.79 7.97 -3.62
C VAL A 69 -5.44 7.78 -5.09
N LYS A 70 -6.31 8.26 -5.99
CA LYS A 70 -5.83 8.65 -7.32
C LYS A 70 -4.92 9.84 -7.09
N GLY A 71 -3.61 9.58 -6.95
CA GLY A 71 -2.60 10.62 -7.01
C GLY A 71 -2.91 11.49 -8.23
N GLU A 72 -2.79 12.82 -8.07
CA GLU A 72 -3.09 13.77 -9.15
C GLU A 72 -2.58 13.19 -10.48
N GLU A 73 -3.48 13.05 -11.47
CA GLU A 73 -3.10 12.66 -12.82
C GLU A 73 -2.30 13.81 -13.42
N ILE A 74 -1.03 13.89 -13.03
CA ILE A 74 -0.09 14.86 -13.54
C ILE A 74 0.21 14.44 -14.97
N SER A 75 -0.11 15.33 -15.92
CA SER A 75 0.26 15.16 -17.33
C SER A 75 1.74 14.78 -17.45
N LYS A 76 2.06 13.91 -18.40
CA LYS A 76 3.44 13.50 -18.71
C LYS A 76 4.37 14.70 -18.91
N GLU A 77 3.85 15.81 -19.45
CA GLU A 77 4.59 17.07 -19.62
C GLU A 77 4.91 17.75 -18.28
N GLU A 78 3.94 17.79 -17.38
CA GLU A 78 4.08 18.37 -16.05
C GLU A 78 5.03 17.53 -15.18
N PHE A 79 4.97 16.20 -15.29
CA PHE A 79 5.92 15.30 -14.65
C PHE A 79 7.36 15.54 -15.13
N ASN A 80 7.55 15.64 -16.45
CA ASN A 80 8.86 15.90 -17.04
C ASN A 80 9.41 17.27 -16.62
N ARG A 81 8.56 18.31 -16.55
CA ARG A 81 8.97 19.64 -16.05
C ARG A 81 9.46 19.57 -14.61
N ARG A 82 8.69 18.95 -13.71
CA ARG A 82 9.07 18.78 -12.29
C ARG A 82 10.37 17.98 -12.15
N PHE A 83 10.57 16.98 -13.01
CA PHE A 83 11.78 16.17 -13.04
C PHE A 83 13.02 16.96 -13.52
N GLU A 84 12.88 17.79 -14.56
CA GLU A 84 13.97 18.67 -15.03
C GLU A 84 14.34 19.76 -14.01
N GLU A 85 13.35 20.34 -13.35
CA GLU A 85 13.57 21.30 -12.25
C GLU A 85 14.31 20.64 -11.08
N ALA A 86 13.93 19.41 -10.71
CA ALA A 86 14.61 18.64 -9.68
C ALA A 86 16.06 18.27 -10.06
N LYS A 87 16.31 17.93 -11.33
CA LYS A 87 17.67 17.70 -11.86
C LYS A 87 18.54 18.95 -11.74
N ARG A 88 18.03 20.11 -12.16
CA ARG A 88 18.71 21.40 -12.05
C ARG A 88 19.03 21.76 -10.60
N ARG A 89 18.07 21.57 -9.68
CA ARG A 89 18.27 21.85 -8.25
C ARG A 89 19.35 20.97 -7.62
N ASN A 90 19.47 19.72 -8.06
CA ASN A 90 20.44 18.75 -7.54
C ASN A 90 21.76 18.72 -8.34
N GLY A 91 21.97 19.64 -9.30
CA GLY A 91 23.22 19.75 -10.05
C GLY A 91 23.49 18.58 -11.02
N LEU A 92 22.46 17.80 -11.36
CA LEU A 92 22.54 16.70 -12.31
C LEU A 92 22.27 17.26 -13.72
N LYS A 93 23.21 17.06 -14.66
CA LYS A 93 23.02 17.37 -16.08
C LYS A 93 22.11 16.35 -16.76
#